data_AF-A0A4D6SDT5-F1
#
_entry.id   AF-A0A4D6SDT5-F1
#
_cell.length_a   1.000
_cell.length_b   1.000
_cell.length_c   1.000
_cell.angle_alpha   90.00
_cell.angle_beta   90.00
_cell.angle_gamma   90.00
#
_symmetry.space_group_name_H-M   'P 1'
#
loop_
_entity.id
_entity.type
_entity.pdbx_description
1 polymer ?
#
loop_
_entity_poly.entity_id
_entity_poly.type
_entity_poly.pdbx_seq_one_letter_code
_entity_poly.pdbx_strand_id
1 'polypeptide(L)'
;ILALYMGRDEDPFKRYVDEFGRAVRDLLVAASASSGRDKLVIPATKFLTMVSTNAHQNKLFSEDSSLDQICRSIVIPNVMLRDEDEELFEMNYIEFIRRDMEGSDLDTRRRISCELLKAIAINYKEKVSQLVLALVQSMLAMFAENPSSNWKYKDCAIYVVLSLSTTRAGGASVSDTVIDVATFFTSVIVPELQGQDVNSYPFLKAGALKFFTL
;
A
#
# COMPACT_ATOMS: atom_id res chain seq x y z
N ILE A 1 9.15 10.16 -18.81
CA ILE A 1 10.27 9.76 -19.69
C ILE A 1 10.76 8.36 -19.33
N LEU A 2 11.32 8.11 -18.15
CA LEU A 2 11.81 6.77 -17.75
C LEU A 2 10.76 5.64 -17.90
N ALA A 3 9.52 5.86 -17.45
CA ALA A 3 8.42 4.91 -17.63
C ALA A 3 8.03 4.65 -19.11
N LEU A 4 8.34 5.56 -20.03
CA LEU A 4 8.03 5.41 -21.46
C LEU A 4 9.06 4.50 -22.17
N TYR A 5 10.30 4.46 -21.70
CA TYR A 5 11.36 3.62 -22.28
C TYR A 5 11.24 2.15 -21.84
N MET A 6 10.75 1.89 -20.62
CA MET A 6 10.59 0.52 -20.12
C MET A 6 9.47 -0.29 -20.79
N GLY A 7 8.53 0.35 -21.49
CA GLY A 7 7.41 -0.32 -22.18
C GLY A 7 7.71 -0.80 -23.60
N ARG A 8 8.93 -0.58 -24.12
CA ARG A 8 9.35 -1.03 -25.45
C ARG A 8 10.38 -2.14 -25.30
N ASP A 9 10.06 -3.32 -25.81
CA ASP A 9 10.80 -4.56 -25.53
C ASP A 9 12.19 -4.63 -26.21
N GLU A 10 12.51 -3.66 -27.05
CA GLU A 10 13.83 -3.48 -27.67
C GLU A 10 14.43 -2.14 -27.23
N ASP A 11 15.07 -2.10 -26.05
CA ASP A 11 15.62 -0.84 -25.55
C ASP A 11 17.06 -0.98 -24.99
N PRO A 12 18.04 -0.18 -25.45
CA PRO A 12 19.34 -0.01 -24.77
C PRO A 12 19.18 0.45 -23.32
N PHE A 13 17.98 0.87 -22.90
CA PHE A 13 17.66 1.18 -21.52
C PHE A 13 17.73 -0.02 -20.55
N LYS A 14 17.58 -1.27 -21.02
CA LYS A 14 17.58 -2.48 -20.17
C LYS A 14 18.82 -2.54 -19.25
N ARG A 15 20.00 -2.12 -19.74
CA ARG A 15 21.25 -2.11 -18.95
C ARG A 15 21.29 -1.10 -17.81
N TYR A 16 20.41 -0.10 -17.82
CA TYR A 16 20.36 0.96 -16.81
C TYR A 16 19.23 0.76 -15.79
N VAL A 17 18.32 -0.18 -16.02
CA VAL A 17 17.13 -0.41 -15.17
C VAL A 17 17.53 -0.67 -13.71
N ASP A 18 18.59 -1.43 -13.47
CA ASP A 18 19.08 -1.73 -12.11
C ASP A 18 19.68 -0.51 -11.39
N GLU A 19 20.35 0.38 -12.13
CA GLU A 19 20.92 1.60 -11.57
C GLU A 19 19.82 2.61 -11.27
N PHE A 20 18.91 2.84 -12.21
CA PHE A 20 17.76 3.71 -12.01
C PHE A 20 16.81 3.16 -10.94
N GLY A 21 16.58 1.85 -10.88
CA GLY A 21 15.77 1.21 -9.85
C GLY A 21 16.30 1.50 -8.45
N ARG A 22 17.62 1.35 -8.24
CA ARG A 22 18.27 1.68 -6.97
C ARG A 22 18.20 3.18 -6.65
N ALA A 23 18.51 4.04 -7.61
CA ALA A 23 18.45 5.49 -7.41
C ALA A 23 17.03 5.97 -7.06
N VAL A 24 16.00 5.42 -7.72
CA VAL A 24 14.60 5.75 -7.42
C VAL A 24 14.15 5.18 -6.07
N ARG A 25 14.60 3.98 -5.69
CA ARG A 25 14.36 3.45 -4.34
C ARG A 25 14.95 4.39 -3.28
N ASP A 26 16.21 4.80 -3.42
CA ASP A 26 16.89 5.65 -2.43
C ASP A 26 16.23 7.03 -2.35
N LEU A 27 15.81 7.59 -3.49
CA LEU A 27 14.98 8.79 -3.55
C LEU A 27 13.66 8.63 -2.78
N LEU A 28 12.96 7.50 -2.97
CA LEU A 28 11.70 7.23 -2.29
C LEU A 28 11.90 7.04 -0.78
N VAL A 29 12.97 6.38 -0.34
CA VAL A 29 13.29 6.27 1.10
C VAL A 29 13.41 7.67 1.72
N ALA A 30 14.06 8.62 1.03
CA ALA A 30 14.20 9.99 1.52
C ALA A 30 12.91 10.83 1.41
N ALA A 31 12.03 10.54 0.43
CA ALA A 31 10.87 11.36 0.14
C ALA A 31 9.56 10.88 0.78
N SER A 32 9.44 9.59 1.12
CA SER A 32 8.18 8.98 1.57
C SER A 32 7.63 9.58 2.85
N ALA A 33 8.51 9.95 3.79
CA ALA A 33 8.12 10.59 5.05
C ALA A 33 7.73 12.08 4.90
N SER A 34 8.04 12.72 3.78
CA SER A 34 7.76 14.15 3.57
C SER A 34 6.37 14.38 2.97
N SER A 35 5.55 15.21 3.62
CA SER A 35 4.31 15.74 3.03
C SER A 35 4.60 16.65 1.82
N GLY A 36 3.61 16.82 0.93
CA GLY A 36 3.70 17.76 -0.21
C GLY A 36 4.57 17.33 -1.42
N ARG A 37 5.21 16.16 -1.38
CA ARG A 37 6.04 15.62 -2.49
C ARG A 37 5.29 14.65 -3.41
N ASP A 38 3.97 14.72 -3.47
CA ASP A 38 3.13 13.75 -4.20
C ASP A 38 3.48 13.71 -5.69
N LYS A 39 3.79 14.86 -6.30
CA LYS A 39 4.25 14.98 -7.70
C LYS A 39 5.59 14.27 -7.99
N LEU A 40 6.34 13.91 -6.96
CA LEU A 40 7.59 13.14 -7.05
C LEU A 40 7.36 11.68 -6.65
N VAL A 41 6.76 11.47 -5.49
CA VAL A 41 6.55 10.13 -4.91
C VAL A 41 5.66 9.28 -5.80
N ILE A 42 4.56 9.83 -6.31
CA ILE A 42 3.62 9.08 -7.16
C ILE A 42 4.29 8.51 -8.42
N PRO A 43 4.91 9.32 -9.29
CA PRO A 43 5.55 8.80 -10.49
C PRO A 43 6.78 7.92 -10.18
N ALA A 44 7.52 8.19 -9.11
CA ALA A 44 8.66 7.36 -8.69
C ALA A 44 8.21 5.96 -8.24
N THR A 45 7.14 5.86 -7.44
CA THR A 45 6.58 4.57 -7.02
C THR A 45 6.02 3.82 -8.23
N LYS A 46 5.31 4.49 -9.15
CA LYS A 46 4.84 3.88 -10.41
C LYS A 46 5.97 3.32 -11.26
N PHE A 47 7.11 4.01 -11.32
CA PHE A 47 8.30 3.49 -11.96
C PHE A 47 8.78 2.21 -11.29
N LEU A 48 8.92 2.17 -9.96
CA LEU A 48 9.27 0.93 -9.24
C LEU A 48 8.24 -0.19 -9.47
N THR A 49 6.95 0.12 -9.54
CA THR A 49 5.88 -0.84 -9.85
C THR A 49 6.15 -1.52 -11.19
N MET A 50 6.46 -0.74 -12.23
CA MET A 50 6.78 -1.26 -13.57
C MET A 50 8.08 -2.08 -13.57
N VAL A 51 9.07 -1.68 -12.78
CA VAL A 51 10.32 -2.44 -12.64
C VAL A 51 10.06 -3.79 -11.96
N SER A 52 9.20 -3.84 -10.93
CA SER A 52 8.92 -5.07 -10.19
C SER A 52 8.21 -6.17 -10.98
N THR A 53 7.46 -5.81 -12.04
CA THR A 53 6.77 -6.79 -12.89
C THR A 53 7.73 -7.48 -13.87
N ASN A 54 8.92 -6.91 -14.12
CA ASN A 54 9.92 -7.45 -15.05
C ASN A 54 10.94 -8.34 -14.31
N ALA A 55 10.48 -9.47 -13.76
CA ALA A 55 11.24 -10.36 -12.86
C ALA A 55 12.60 -10.83 -13.40
N HIS A 56 12.71 -11.04 -14.72
CA HIS A 56 13.90 -11.62 -15.33
C HIS A 56 15.14 -10.70 -15.31
N GLN A 57 14.98 -9.43 -14.93
CA GLN A 57 16.04 -8.42 -15.10
C GLN A 57 16.46 -7.73 -13.81
N ASN A 58 15.73 -7.85 -12.70
CA ASN A 58 15.99 -6.98 -11.54
C ASN A 58 16.16 -7.70 -10.20
N LYS A 59 17.39 -7.63 -9.66
CA LYS A 59 17.76 -8.21 -8.36
C LYS A 59 17.21 -7.44 -7.14
N LEU A 60 16.78 -6.19 -7.32
CA LEU A 60 16.30 -5.28 -6.27
C LEU A 60 15.17 -5.87 -5.42
N PHE A 61 14.34 -6.73 -6.01
CA PHE A 61 13.19 -7.36 -5.32
C PHE A 61 13.46 -8.82 -4.92
N SER A 62 14.58 -9.38 -5.35
CA SER A 62 14.95 -10.77 -5.06
C SER A 62 15.63 -10.94 -3.70
N GLU A 63 16.28 -9.89 -3.19
CA GLU A 63 16.95 -9.87 -1.89
C GLU A 63 15.98 -9.49 -0.76
N ASP A 64 15.95 -10.30 0.31
CA ASP A 64 15.00 -10.12 1.42
C ASP A 64 15.14 -8.78 2.13
N SER A 65 16.38 -8.32 2.33
CA SER A 65 16.68 -7.03 2.98
C SER A 65 16.17 -5.83 2.16
N SER A 66 16.29 -5.90 0.84
CA SER A 66 15.83 -4.84 -0.06
C SER A 66 14.30 -4.80 -0.11
N LEU A 67 13.65 -5.95 -0.14
CA LEU A 67 12.19 -6.04 -0.11
C LEU A 67 11.61 -5.52 1.22
N ASP A 68 12.19 -5.94 2.36
CA ASP A 68 11.81 -5.43 3.69
C ASP A 68 11.96 -3.90 3.77
N GLN A 69 13.09 -3.36 3.28
CA GLN A 69 13.31 -1.91 3.23
C GLN A 69 12.26 -1.19 2.37
N ILE A 70 11.92 -1.73 1.19
CA ILE A 70 10.89 -1.15 0.32
C ILE A 70 9.54 -1.11 1.04
N CYS A 71 9.14 -2.21 1.68
CA CYS A 71 7.87 -2.22 2.40
C CYS A 71 7.87 -1.25 3.59
N ARG A 72 8.90 -1.27 4.44
CA ARG A 72 8.95 -0.45 5.67
C ARG A 72 9.23 1.02 5.45
N SER A 73 10.07 1.36 4.47
CA SER A 73 10.55 2.73 4.27
C SER A 73 9.83 3.45 3.13
N ILE A 74 9.12 2.73 2.27
CA ILE A 74 8.40 3.30 1.13
C ILE A 74 6.91 2.98 1.21
N VAL A 75 6.52 1.70 1.26
CA VAL A 75 5.09 1.34 1.19
C VAL A 75 4.34 1.84 2.41
N ILE A 76 4.73 1.43 3.62
CA ILE A 76 4.00 1.77 4.85
C ILE A 76 3.91 3.29 5.08
N PRO A 77 4.99 4.09 4.97
CA PRO A 77 4.90 5.54 5.18
C PRO A 77 3.98 6.25 4.18
N ASN A 78 3.83 5.71 2.96
CA ASN A 78 2.95 6.28 1.94
C ASN A 78 1.51 5.72 1.98
N VAL A 79 1.26 4.65 2.75
CA VAL A 79 -0.09 4.10 2.99
C VAL A 79 -0.70 4.65 4.28
N MET A 80 0.12 4.99 5.28
CA MET A 80 -0.32 5.66 6.50
C MET A 80 -1.04 6.97 6.18
N LEU A 81 -2.17 7.21 6.85
CA LEU A 81 -2.89 8.49 6.78
C LEU A 81 -2.02 9.63 7.28
N ARG A 82 -2.04 10.73 6.53
CA ARG A 82 -1.38 11.98 6.90
C ARG A 82 -2.39 12.96 7.49
N ASP A 83 -1.90 13.97 8.17
CA ASP A 83 -2.76 14.98 8.79
C ASP A 83 -3.63 15.72 7.74
N GLU A 84 -3.10 15.92 6.52
CA GLU A 84 -3.88 16.48 5.40
C GLU A 84 -5.02 15.56 4.92
N ASP A 85 -4.89 14.24 5.10
CA ASP A 85 -5.93 13.27 4.79
C ASP A 85 -7.05 13.30 5.86
N GLU A 86 -6.68 13.54 7.13
CA GLU A 86 -7.62 13.82 8.24
C GLU A 86 -8.39 15.11 8.02
N GLU A 87 -7.69 16.21 7.76
CA GLU A 87 -8.31 17.50 7.45
C GLU A 87 -9.28 17.38 6.28
N LEU A 88 -8.89 16.67 5.21
CA LEU A 88 -9.78 16.45 4.07
C LEU A 88 -11.02 15.64 4.44
N PHE A 89 -10.87 14.61 5.28
CA PHE A 89 -12.01 13.81 5.73
C PHE A 89 -12.98 14.62 6.59
N GLU A 90 -12.47 15.42 7.52
CA GLU A 90 -13.29 16.26 8.39
C GLU A 90 -13.99 17.39 7.62
N MET A 91 -13.29 18.03 6.69
CA MET A 91 -13.79 19.19 5.95
C MET A 91 -14.61 18.81 4.71
N ASN A 92 -14.30 17.68 4.07
CA ASN A 92 -14.95 17.21 2.83
C ASN A 92 -14.79 15.69 2.64
N TYR A 93 -15.45 14.91 3.49
CA TYR A 93 -15.45 13.44 3.42
C TYR A 93 -15.87 12.88 2.05
N ILE A 94 -16.71 13.60 1.28
CA ILE A 94 -17.13 13.16 -0.07
C ILE A 94 -15.92 13.12 -1.01
N GLU A 95 -15.09 14.15 -1.01
CA GLU A 95 -13.88 14.19 -1.83
C GLU A 95 -12.85 13.17 -1.36
N PHE A 96 -12.73 12.97 -0.04
CA PHE A 96 -11.89 11.89 0.50
C PHE A 96 -12.33 10.52 -0.06
N ILE A 97 -13.62 10.18 0.05
CA ILE A 97 -14.17 8.91 -0.44
C ILE A 97 -13.96 8.78 -1.96
N ARG A 98 -14.22 9.84 -2.74
CA ARG A 98 -14.03 9.83 -4.20
C ARG A 98 -12.59 9.55 -4.62
N ARG A 99 -11.61 10.04 -3.85
CA ARG A 99 -10.18 9.75 -4.06
C ARG A 99 -9.80 8.33 -3.68
N ASP A 100 -10.44 7.79 -2.65
CA ASP A 100 -10.09 6.50 -2.07
C ASP A 100 -10.83 5.30 -2.70
N MET A 101 -11.91 5.55 -3.44
CA MET A 101 -12.64 4.51 -4.18
C MET A 101 -11.80 3.90 -5.31
N GLU A 102 -11.87 2.57 -5.43
CA GLU A 102 -11.29 1.84 -6.55
C GLU A 102 -11.93 2.29 -7.87
N GLY A 103 -11.12 2.42 -8.93
CA GLY A 103 -11.57 2.93 -10.22
C GLY A 103 -11.58 4.47 -10.35
N SER A 104 -11.24 5.21 -9.30
CA SER A 104 -10.97 6.65 -9.41
C SER A 104 -9.78 6.89 -10.36
N ASP A 105 -9.86 7.93 -11.20
CA ASP A 105 -8.75 8.36 -12.08
C ASP A 105 -7.64 9.11 -11.31
N LEU A 106 -7.81 9.29 -10.00
CA LEU A 106 -6.87 10.00 -9.15
C LEU A 106 -5.86 9.04 -8.51
N ASP A 107 -4.58 9.33 -8.74
CA ASP A 107 -3.50 8.68 -8.00
C ASP A 107 -3.38 9.29 -6.61
N THR A 108 -3.49 8.46 -5.58
CA THR A 108 -3.10 8.79 -4.21
C THR A 108 -1.86 7.99 -3.84
N ARG A 109 -1.06 8.50 -2.89
CA ARG A 109 0.11 7.78 -2.36
C ARG A 109 -0.26 6.41 -1.80
N ARG A 110 -1.39 6.30 -1.09
CA ARG A 110 -1.89 5.06 -0.52
C ARG A 110 -2.12 4.01 -1.61
N ARG A 111 -2.89 4.39 -2.65
CA ARG A 111 -3.23 3.51 -3.76
C ARG A 111 -2.01 3.05 -4.54
N ILE A 112 -1.16 3.96 -5.00
CA ILE A 112 0.00 3.62 -5.82
C ILE A 112 1.05 2.80 -5.05
N SER A 113 1.15 2.98 -3.73
CA SER A 113 2.02 2.15 -2.88
C SER A 113 1.49 0.74 -2.71
N CYS A 114 0.17 0.57 -2.56
CA CYS A 114 -0.45 -0.75 -2.57
C CYS A 114 -0.35 -1.43 -3.95
N GLU A 115 -0.44 -0.68 -5.06
CA GLU A 115 -0.22 -1.23 -6.40
C GLU A 115 1.24 -1.68 -6.61
N LEU A 116 2.23 -0.96 -6.06
CA LEU A 116 3.61 -1.47 -5.99
C LEU A 116 3.69 -2.80 -5.24
N LEU A 117 3.09 -2.89 -4.05
CA LEU A 117 3.10 -4.10 -3.25
C LEU A 117 2.45 -5.30 -3.99
N LYS A 118 1.32 -5.08 -4.65
CA LYS A 118 0.66 -6.07 -5.52
C LYS A 118 1.56 -6.50 -6.67
N ALA A 119 2.21 -5.56 -7.35
CA ALA A 119 3.08 -5.85 -8.49
C ALA A 119 4.31 -6.69 -8.09
N ILE A 120 4.89 -6.42 -6.92
CA ILE A 120 5.98 -7.24 -6.37
C ILE A 120 5.46 -8.66 -6.05
N ALA A 121 4.25 -8.78 -5.49
CA ALA A 121 3.65 -10.07 -5.12
C ALA A 121 3.41 -11.01 -6.32
N ILE A 122 3.33 -10.49 -7.55
CA ILE A 122 3.22 -11.31 -8.78
C ILE A 122 4.40 -12.28 -8.90
N ASN A 123 5.61 -11.80 -8.55
CA ASN A 123 6.86 -12.57 -8.72
C ASN A 123 7.44 -13.08 -7.40
N TYR A 124 7.11 -12.43 -6.28
CA TYR A 124 7.70 -12.70 -4.95
C TYR A 124 6.63 -12.99 -3.89
N LYS A 125 5.57 -13.69 -4.30
CA LYS A 125 4.36 -13.92 -3.51
C LYS A 125 4.60 -14.33 -2.06
N GLU A 126 5.35 -15.42 -1.84
CA GLU A 126 5.61 -15.96 -0.49
C GLU A 126 6.32 -14.95 0.42
N LYS A 127 7.33 -14.24 -0.12
CA LYS A 127 8.09 -13.23 0.62
C LYS A 127 7.20 -12.05 1.01
N VAL A 128 6.39 -11.57 0.07
CA VAL A 128 5.44 -10.49 0.32
C VAL A 128 4.39 -10.93 1.36
N SER A 129 3.86 -12.14 1.28
CA SER A 129 2.92 -12.68 2.28
C SER A 129 3.48 -12.64 3.69
N GLN A 130 4.68 -13.19 3.89
CA GLN A 130 5.33 -13.24 5.20
C GLN A 130 5.59 -11.84 5.76
N LEU A 131 6.07 -10.94 4.91
CA LEU A 131 6.38 -9.57 5.29
C LEU A 131 5.11 -8.77 5.64
N VAL A 132 4.06 -8.88 4.83
CA VAL A 132 2.78 -8.21 5.08
C VAL A 132 2.15 -8.72 6.37
N LEU A 133 2.17 -10.03 6.62
CA LEU A 133 1.65 -10.60 7.86
C LEU A 133 2.37 -10.01 9.08
N ALA A 134 3.70 -9.95 9.05
CA ALA A 134 4.51 -9.37 10.13
C ALA A 134 4.24 -7.86 10.32
N LEU A 135 4.09 -7.10 9.22
CA LEU A 135 3.77 -5.68 9.28
C LEU A 135 2.37 -5.43 9.86
N VAL A 136 1.37 -6.19 9.42
CA VAL A 136 0.00 -6.10 9.95
C VAL A 136 -0.02 -6.41 11.45
N GLN A 137 0.63 -7.49 11.87
CA GLN A 137 0.73 -7.83 13.30
C GLN A 137 1.41 -6.71 14.11
N SER A 138 2.51 -6.15 13.60
CA SER A 138 3.20 -5.03 14.25
C SER A 138 2.31 -3.78 14.35
N MET A 139 1.58 -3.43 13.29
CA MET A 139 0.68 -2.27 13.29
C MET A 139 -0.49 -2.46 14.28
N LEU A 140 -1.06 -3.66 14.35
CA LEU A 140 -2.12 -3.98 15.31
C LEU A 140 -1.60 -3.96 16.77
N ALA A 141 -0.36 -4.39 17.01
CA ALA A 141 0.28 -4.27 18.31
C ALA A 141 0.48 -2.80 18.72
N MET A 142 1.00 -1.97 17.82
CA MET A 142 1.15 -0.51 18.05
C MET A 142 -0.19 0.15 18.36
N PHE A 143 -1.26 -0.24 17.65
CA PHE A 143 -2.62 0.22 17.96
C PHE A 143 -3.04 -0.16 19.39
N ALA A 144 -2.83 -1.41 19.79
CA ALA A 144 -3.25 -1.92 21.10
C ALA A 144 -2.55 -1.22 22.28
N GLU A 145 -1.33 -0.70 22.08
CA GLU A 145 -0.60 0.06 23.11
C GLU A 145 -1.30 1.37 23.49
N ASN A 146 -1.87 2.08 22.51
CA ASN A 146 -2.58 3.34 22.76
C ASN A 146 -3.59 3.64 21.64
N PRO A 147 -4.80 3.04 21.68
CA PRO A 147 -5.77 3.14 20.59
C PRO A 147 -6.11 4.58 20.19
N SER A 148 -6.19 5.51 21.16
CA SER A 148 -6.56 6.91 20.89
C SER A 148 -5.49 7.66 20.10
N SER A 149 -4.21 7.33 20.29
CA SER A 149 -3.10 7.97 19.59
C SER A 149 -2.62 7.18 18.37
N ASN A 150 -2.83 5.86 18.35
CA ASN A 150 -2.24 4.94 17.38
C ASN A 150 -3.26 4.32 16.41
N TRP A 151 -4.49 4.85 16.34
CA TRP A 151 -5.54 4.35 15.43
C TRP A 151 -5.10 4.32 13.95
N LYS A 152 -4.23 5.24 13.51
CA LYS A 152 -3.69 5.27 12.13
C LYS A 152 -2.98 3.97 11.74
N TYR A 153 -2.35 3.28 12.69
CA TYR A 153 -1.71 1.99 12.42
C TYR A 153 -2.75 0.91 12.10
N LYS A 154 -3.88 0.89 12.82
CA LYS A 154 -4.98 -0.03 12.53
C LYS A 154 -5.65 0.30 11.19
N ASP A 155 -5.84 1.57 10.88
CA ASP A 155 -6.34 2.01 9.56
C ASP A 155 -5.40 1.54 8.43
N CYS A 156 -4.09 1.75 8.57
CA CYS A 156 -3.10 1.30 7.60
C CYS A 156 -3.11 -0.23 7.43
N ALA A 157 -3.22 -0.99 8.53
CA ALA A 157 -3.37 -2.44 8.48
C ALA A 157 -4.61 -2.87 7.68
N ILE A 158 -5.77 -2.29 7.98
CA ILE A 158 -7.02 -2.55 7.24
C ILE A 158 -6.85 -2.22 5.76
N TYR A 159 -6.25 -1.07 5.43
CA TYR A 159 -6.06 -0.63 4.06
C TYR A 159 -5.16 -1.55 3.25
N VAL A 160 -4.05 -2.01 3.84
CA VAL A 160 -3.12 -2.95 3.19
C VAL A 160 -3.81 -4.29 2.93
N VAL A 161 -4.50 -4.85 3.91
CA VAL A 161 -5.24 -6.12 3.75
C VAL A 161 -6.30 -5.98 2.69
N LEU A 162 -7.16 -4.97 2.80
CA LEU A 162 -8.22 -4.69 1.83
C LEU A 162 -7.65 -4.57 0.43
N SER A 163 -6.61 -3.76 0.25
CA SER A 163 -6.00 -3.57 -1.06
C SER A 163 -5.46 -4.88 -1.63
N LEU A 164 -4.77 -5.71 -0.85
CA LEU A 164 -4.23 -6.99 -1.35
C LEU A 164 -5.30 -8.06 -1.61
N SER A 165 -6.45 -7.95 -0.95
CA SER A 165 -7.58 -8.84 -1.11
C SER A 165 -8.49 -8.49 -2.29
N THR A 166 -8.50 -7.24 -2.77
CA THR A 166 -9.34 -6.86 -3.93
C THR A 166 -8.85 -7.52 -5.22
N THR A 167 -9.77 -8.18 -5.93
CA THR A 167 -9.53 -8.75 -7.25
C THR A 167 -9.76 -7.68 -8.31
N ARG A 168 -8.85 -7.55 -9.29
CA ARG A 168 -9.22 -6.85 -10.53
C ARG A 168 -10.29 -7.67 -11.24
N ALA A 169 -11.31 -7.01 -11.79
CA ALA A 169 -12.30 -7.66 -12.64
C ALA A 169 -11.58 -8.47 -13.74
N GLY A 170 -11.62 -9.81 -13.63
CA GLY A 170 -11.03 -10.75 -14.59
C GLY A 170 -9.70 -11.43 -14.21
N GLY A 171 -9.19 -11.31 -12.97
CA GLY A 171 -7.95 -11.97 -12.54
C GLY A 171 -8.06 -12.77 -11.24
N ALA A 172 -7.19 -13.78 -11.07
CA ALA A 172 -7.06 -14.53 -9.81
C ALA A 172 -6.64 -13.59 -8.66
N SER A 173 -7.24 -13.75 -7.49
CA SER A 173 -6.87 -12.95 -6.32
C SER A 173 -5.46 -13.30 -5.86
N VAL A 174 -4.70 -12.30 -5.41
CA VAL A 174 -3.51 -12.55 -4.59
C VAL A 174 -3.93 -13.09 -3.19
N SER A 175 -5.23 -12.99 -2.88
CA SER A 175 -5.84 -13.10 -1.55
C SER A 175 -5.70 -14.46 -0.88
N ASP A 176 -5.89 -15.58 -1.58
CA ASP A 176 -6.07 -16.90 -0.93
C ASP A 176 -4.83 -17.44 -0.18
N THR A 177 -3.72 -16.69 -0.18
CA THR A 177 -2.41 -17.18 0.34
C THR A 177 -1.55 -16.09 0.97
N VAL A 178 -2.03 -14.83 1.05
CA VAL A 178 -1.30 -13.74 1.73
C VAL A 178 -1.83 -13.53 3.13
N ILE A 179 -3.16 -13.46 3.30
CA ILE A 179 -3.82 -13.16 4.57
C ILE A 179 -5.11 -14.00 4.68
N ASP A 180 -5.33 -14.60 5.84
CA ASP A 180 -6.64 -15.20 6.17
C ASP A 180 -7.67 -14.09 6.38
N VAL A 181 -8.42 -13.78 5.32
CA VAL A 181 -9.44 -12.72 5.29
C VAL A 181 -10.55 -12.97 6.30
N ALA A 182 -10.94 -14.24 6.52
CA ALA A 182 -12.01 -14.58 7.46
C ALA A 182 -11.58 -14.32 8.91
N THR A 183 -10.36 -14.73 9.27
CA THR A 183 -9.78 -14.43 10.58
C THR A 183 -9.56 -12.93 10.76
N PHE A 184 -9.06 -12.23 9.74
CA PHE A 184 -8.88 -10.77 9.80
C PHE A 184 -10.22 -10.04 9.97
N PHE A 185 -11.25 -10.47 9.25
CA PHE A 185 -12.60 -9.91 9.38
C PHE A 185 -13.13 -10.03 10.81
N THR A 186 -13.11 -11.25 11.37
CA THR A 186 -13.66 -11.50 12.71
C THR A 186 -12.86 -10.82 13.83
N SER A 187 -11.52 -10.78 13.72
CA SER A 187 -10.66 -10.24 14.78
C SER A 187 -10.40 -8.74 14.69
N VAL A 188 -10.40 -8.15 13.49
CA VAL A 188 -10.02 -6.74 13.27
C VAL A 188 -11.20 -5.88 12.87
N ILE A 189 -12.05 -6.35 11.96
CA ILE A 189 -13.14 -5.57 11.35
C ILE A 189 -14.40 -5.56 12.22
N VAL A 190 -14.86 -6.72 12.68
CA VAL A 190 -16.10 -6.84 13.49
C VAL A 190 -16.09 -5.93 14.74
N PRO A 191 -14.99 -5.80 15.51
CA PRO A 191 -14.96 -4.91 16.66
C PRO A 191 -15.25 -3.43 16.32
N GLU A 192 -14.83 -2.95 15.15
CA GLU A 192 -15.05 -1.56 14.72
C GLU A 192 -16.53 -1.28 14.41
N LEU A 193 -17.27 -2.31 13.98
CA LEU A 193 -18.69 -2.23 13.69
C LEU A 193 -19.59 -2.42 14.91
N GLN A 194 -19.12 -3.15 15.92
CA GLN A 194 -19.88 -3.45 17.14
C GLN A 194 -19.61 -2.48 18.29
N GLY A 195 -18.68 -1.53 18.13
CA GLY A 195 -18.40 -0.50 19.13
C GLY A 195 -19.65 0.31 19.48
N GLN A 196 -19.91 0.48 20.79
CA GLN A 196 -21.09 1.21 21.28
C GLN A 196 -21.12 2.68 20.84
N ASP A 197 -19.94 3.32 20.79
CA ASP A 197 -19.81 4.66 20.24
C ASP A 197 -19.68 4.59 18.72
N VAL A 198 -20.76 4.95 18.03
CA VAL A 198 -20.84 4.97 16.57
C VAL A 198 -19.96 6.05 15.94
N ASN A 199 -19.54 7.07 16.70
CA ASN A 199 -18.71 8.17 16.21
C ASN A 199 -17.22 8.00 16.55
N SER A 200 -16.87 7.01 17.39
CA SER A 200 -15.47 6.69 17.67
C SER A 200 -14.73 6.25 16.40
N TYR A 201 -13.51 6.76 16.20
CA TYR A 201 -12.61 6.37 15.10
C TYR A 201 -13.30 6.28 13.71
N PRO A 202 -13.80 7.40 13.16
CA PRO A 202 -14.58 7.38 11.92
C PRO A 202 -13.82 6.79 10.72
N PHE A 203 -12.49 6.95 10.67
CA PHE A 203 -11.63 6.29 9.68
C PHE A 203 -11.65 4.76 9.77
N LEU A 204 -11.57 4.20 10.98
CA LEU A 204 -11.61 2.75 11.19
C LEU A 204 -12.97 2.18 10.79
N LYS A 205 -14.06 2.90 11.10
CA LYS A 205 -15.41 2.54 10.67
C LYS A 205 -15.57 2.61 9.16
N ALA A 206 -15.05 3.67 8.51
CA ALA A 206 -15.06 3.78 7.06
C ALA A 206 -14.28 2.62 6.40
N GLY A 207 -13.08 2.30 6.91
CA GLY A 207 -12.29 1.15 6.46
C GLY A 207 -13.00 -0.18 6.69
N ALA A 208 -13.65 -0.36 7.84
CA ALA A 208 -14.43 -1.55 8.17
C ALA A 208 -15.62 -1.73 7.23
N LEU A 209 -16.35 -0.66 6.89
CA LEU A 209 -17.43 -0.70 5.92
C LEU A 209 -16.92 -0.98 4.49
N LYS A 210 -15.81 -0.35 4.11
CA LYS A 210 -15.16 -0.60 2.81
C LYS A 210 -14.71 -2.06 2.66
N PHE A 211 -14.40 -2.75 3.76
CA PHE A 211 -14.08 -4.18 3.73
C PHE A 211 -15.22 -5.06 3.17
N PHE A 212 -16.48 -4.62 3.24
CA PHE A 212 -17.62 -5.35 2.67
C PHE A 212 -17.77 -5.17 1.16
N THR A 213 -16.97 -4.30 0.54
CA THR A 213 -16.93 -4.14 -0.92
C THR A 213 -15.89 -5.05 -1.57
N LEU A 214 -15.22 -5.91 -0.79
CA LEU A 214 -14.34 -6.97 -1.30
C LEU A 214 -15.08 -7.94 -2.23
#